data_AF-A0A956RXX1-F1
#
_entry.id   AF-A0A956RXX1-F1
#
_cell.length_a   1.000
_cell.length_b   1.000
_cell.length_c   1.000
_cell.angle_alpha   90.00
_cell.angle_beta   90.00
_cell.angle_gamma   90.00
#
_symmetry.space_group_name_H-M   'P 1'
#
loop_
_entity.id
_entity.type
_entity.pdbx_description
1 polymer ?
#
loop_
_entity_poly.entity_id
_entity_poly.type
_entity_poly.pdbx_seq_one_letter_code
_entity_poly.pdbx_strand_id
1 'polypeptide(L)' 'IFGGITRCDDVARGIVTAMDRIKIEPPIVIRLTGTNEEEALRILSEAGFSAYTSMDSVVEKAVELAGR' A
#
# COMPACT_ATOMS: atom_id res chain seq x y z
N ILE A 1 2.74 -6.94 0.93
CA ILE A 1 1.64 -7.91 0.71
C ILE A 1 1.85 -8.59 -0.64
N PHE A 2 1.60 -9.90 -0.71
CA PHE A 2 1.55 -10.67 -1.96
C PHE A 2 0.11 -11.16 -2.16
N GLY A 3 -0.58 -10.62 -3.15
CA GLY A 3 -1.92 -11.05 -3.56
C GLY A 3 -1.82 -12.22 -4.54
N GLY A 4 -1.65 -13.43 -4.02
CA GLY A 4 -1.64 -14.65 -4.84
C GLY A 4 -3.06 -15.00 -5.30
N ILE A 5 -3.80 -15.71 -4.44
CA ILE A 5 -5.20 -16.09 -4.70
C ILE A 5 -6.15 -14.92 -4.47
N THR A 6 -5.88 -14.10 -3.44
CA THR A 6 -6.66 -12.90 -3.14
C THR A 6 -6.23 -11.77 -4.07
N ARG A 7 -7.20 -11.13 -4.73
CA ARG A 7 -6.92 -10.01 -5.65
C ARG A 7 -6.45 -8.79 -4.87
N CYS A 8 -5.43 -8.12 -5.39
CA CYS A 8 -4.83 -6.95 -4.77
C CYS A 8 -5.84 -5.79 -4.63
N ASP A 9 -6.78 -5.64 -5.57
CA ASP A 9 -7.77 -4.56 -5.53
C ASP A 9 -8.75 -4.72 -4.35
N ASP A 10 -9.10 -5.94 -3.97
CA ASP A 10 -9.89 -6.20 -2.75
C ASP A 10 -9.11 -5.84 -1.49
N VAL A 11 -7.82 -6.18 -1.45
CA VAL A 11 -6.93 -5.82 -0.34
C VAL A 11 -6.79 -4.29 -0.23
N ALA A 12 -6.60 -3.59 -1.35
CA ALA A 12 -6.50 -2.14 -1.38
C ALA A 12 -7.76 -1.45 -0.83
N ARG A 13 -8.96 -1.89 -1.26
CA ARG A 13 -10.23 -1.38 -0.71
C ARG A 13 -10.36 -1.62 0.79
N GLY A 14 -9.91 -2.79 1.26
CA GLY A 14 -9.88 -3.13 2.68
C GLY A 14 -8.97 -2.20 3.48
N ILE A 15 -7.78 -1.88 2.95
CA ILE A 15 -6.84 -0.93 3.57
C ILE A 15 -7.48 0.45 3.69
N VAL A 16 -8.02 1.00 2.60
CA VAL A 16 -8.66 2.33 2.60
C VAL A 16 -9.78 2.39 3.65
N THR A 17 -10.65 1.39 3.67
CA THR A 17 -11.76 1.30 4.64
C THR A 17 -11.27 1.22 6.09
N ALA A 18 -10.14 0.56 6.34
CA ALA A 18 -9.57 0.44 7.67
C ALA A 18 -8.99 1.77 8.16
N MET A 19 -8.42 2.57 7.25
CA MET A 19 -7.79 3.86 7.58
C MET A 19 -8.79 4.92 8.02
N ASP A 20 -10.05 4.83 7.57
CA ASP A 20 -11.13 5.68 8.09
C ASP A 20 -11.47 5.41 9.56
N ARG A 21 -11.09 4.23 10.08
CA ARG A 21 -11.44 3.78 11.43
C ARG A 21 -10.27 3.84 12.40
N ILE A 22 -9.04 3.89 11.89
CA ILE A 22 -7.82 3.76 12.68
C ILE A 22 -6.98 5.01 12.48
N LYS A 23 -6.68 5.72 13.57
CA LYS A 23 -5.64 6.76 13.56
C LYS A 23 -4.27 6.10 13.62
N ILE A 24 -3.50 6.28 12.56
CA ILE A 24 -2.10 5.86 12.49
C ILE A 24 -1.26 7.13 12.36
N GLU A 25 -0.39 7.38 13.34
CA GLU A 25 0.51 8.54 13.35
C GLU A 25 1.76 8.33 12.49
N PRO A 26 2.40 7.14 12.46
CA PRO A 26 3.55 6.92 11.59
C PRO A 26 3.18 6.93 10.10
N PRO A 27 4.10 7.36 9.21
CA PRO A 27 3.88 7.31 7.78
C PRO A 27 3.75 5.86 7.29
N ILE A 28 2.82 5.62 6.37
CA ILE A 28 2.55 4.30 5.80
C ILE A 28 3.05 4.24 4.37
N VAL A 29 3.90 3.25 4.09
CA VAL A 29 4.29 2.86 2.73
C VAL A 29 3.85 1.43 2.47
N ILE A 30 3.29 1.18 1.30
CA ILE A 30 2.62 -0.08 0.99
C ILE A 30 3.35 -0.75 -0.16
N ARG A 31 3.69 -2.02 -0.01
CA ARG A 31 4.05 -2.87 -1.14
C ARG A 31 2.94 -3.86 -1.40
N LEU A 32 2.40 -3.87 -2.62
CA LEU A 32 1.34 -4.77 -3.03
C LEU A 32 1.59 -5.25 -4.46
N THR A 33 1.73 -6.56 -4.62
CA THR A 33 1.93 -7.21 -5.93
C THR A 33 1.05 -8.44 -6.02
N GLY A 34 0.59 -8.78 -7.23
CA GLY A 34 -0.30 -9.92 -7.44
C GLY A 34 -1.37 -9.68 -8.50
N THR A 35 -2.43 -10.48 -8.46
CA THR A 35 -3.57 -10.30 -9.38
C THR A 35 -4.22 -8.92 -9.17
N ASN A 36 -4.42 -8.18 -10.27
CA ASN A 36 -4.95 -6.82 -10.29
C ASN A 36 -4.13 -5.79 -9.50
N GLU A 37 -2.80 -5.94 -9.49
CA GLU A 37 -1.92 -4.99 -8.81
C GLU A 37 -2.02 -3.56 -9.35
N GLU A 38 -2.18 -3.35 -10.66
CA GLU A 38 -2.34 -2.01 -11.25
C GLU A 38 -3.57 -1.28 -10.70
N GLU A 39 -4.71 -1.96 -10.63
CA GLU A 39 -5.94 -1.42 -10.06
C GLU A 39 -5.79 -1.11 -8.57
N ALA A 40 -5.12 -2.01 -7.85
CA ALA A 40 -4.86 -1.84 -6.43
C ALA A 40 -3.96 -0.62 -6.14
N LEU A 41 -2.91 -0.43 -6.94
CA LEU A 41 -2.04 0.75 -6.88
C LEU A 41 -2.84 2.03 -7.14
N ARG A 42 -3.74 2.02 -8.13
CA ARG A 42 -4.58 3.18 -8.43
C ARG A 42 -5.47 3.54 -7.25
N ILE A 43 -6.20 2.57 -6.68
CA ILE A 43 -7.04 2.74 -5.48
C ILE A 43 -6.24 3.34 -4.31
N LEU A 44 -5.06 2.79 -4.03
CA LEU A 44 -4.22 3.25 -2.93
C LEU A 44 -3.67 4.66 -3.17
N SER A 45 -3.29 4.98 -4.42
CA SER A 45 -2.77 6.30 -4.79
C SER A 45 -3.85 7.38 -4.71
N GLU A 46 -5.08 7.09 -5.14
CA GLU A 46 -6.24 7.99 -5.05
C GLU A 46 -6.61 8.26 -3.57
N ALA A 47 -6.39 7.28 -2.69
CA ALA A 47 -6.55 7.42 -1.25
C ALA A 47 -5.35 8.09 -0.54
N GLY A 48 -4.34 8.53 -1.28
CA GLY A 48 -3.18 9.28 -0.75
C GLY A 48 -2.04 8.40 -0.21
N PHE A 49 -2.06 7.09 -0.43
CA PHE A 49 -0.99 6.19 -0.01
C PHE A 49 0.12 6.07 -1.05
N SER A 50 1.36 5.98 -0.59
CA SER A 50 2.50 5.60 -1.42
C SER A 50 2.55 4.08 -1.54
N ALA A 51 2.15 3.56 -2.70
CA ALA A 51 2.10 2.13 -2.98
C ALA A 51 3.06 1.73 -4.11
N TYR A 52 3.73 0.58 -3.94
CA TYR A 52 4.79 0.08 -4.81
C TYR A 52 4.63 -1.43 -5.07
N THR A 53 5.18 -1.92 -6.17
CA THR A 53 5.28 -3.37 -6.46
C THR A 53 6.67 -3.94 -6.12
N SER A 54 7.71 -3.12 -6.27
CA SER A 54 9.09 -3.47 -5.92
C SER A 54 9.31 -3.46 -4.41
N MET A 55 10.06 -4.45 -3.92
CA MET A 55 10.49 -4.50 -2.52
C MET A 55 11.57 -3.44 -2.23
N ASP A 56 12.53 -3.28 -3.15
CA ASP A 56 13.64 -2.35 -2.96
C ASP A 56 13.13 -0.91 -2.84
N SER A 57 12.25 -0.49 -3.75
CA SER A 57 11.69 0.86 -3.76
C SER A 57 10.85 1.20 -2.52
N VAL A 58 10.10 0.22 -1.98
CA VAL A 58 9.33 0.46 -0.75
C VAL A 58 10.23 0.57 0.46
N VAL A 59 11.32 -0.20 0.52
CA VAL A 59 12.26 -0.19 1.63
C VAL A 59 13.03 1.12 1.64
N GLU A 60 13.54 1.55 0.48
CA GLU A 60 14.17 2.87 0.32
C GLU A 60 13.24 3.98 0.81
N LYS A 61 11.97 3.95 0.41
CA LYS A 61 11.00 4.97 0.84
C LYS A 61 10.70 4.90 2.33
N ALA A 62 10.60 3.70 2.91
CA ALA A 62 10.38 3.52 4.34
C ALA A 62 11.54 4.12 5.15
N VAL A 63 12.78 3.86 4.73
CA VAL A 63 13.99 4.38 5.39
C VAL A 63 14.07 5.91 5.28
N GLU A 64 13.76 6.47 4.11
CA GLU A 64 13.70 7.93 3.90
C GLU A 64 12.72 8.61 4.87
N LEU A 65 11.56 7.99 5.09
CA LEU A 65 10.51 8.53 5.96
C LEU A 65 10.80 8.31 7.45
N ALA A 66 11.49 7.24 7.81
CA ALA A 66 11.86 6.94 9.20
C ALA A 66 13.05 7.77 9.71
N GLY A 67 13.91 8.26 8.81
CA GLY A 67 15.05 9.12 9.14
C GLY A 67 14.70 10.59 9.35
N ARG A 68 13.42 10.96 9.29
CA ARG A 68 12.88 12.30 9.59
C ARG A 68 12.22 12.31 10.96
#